data_AF-B2JDT3-F1
#
_entry.id   AF-B2JDT3-F1
#
_cell.length_a   1.000
_cell.length_b   1.000
_cell.length_c   1.000
_cell.angle_alpha   90.00
_cell.angle_beta   90.00
_cell.angle_gamma   90.00
#
_symmetry.space_group_name_H-M   'P 1'
#
loop_
_entity.id
_entity.type
_entity.pdbx_description
1 polymer ?
#
loop_
_entity_poly.entity_id
_entity_poly.type
_entity_poly.pdbx_seq_one_letter_code
_entity_poly.pdbx_strand_id
1 'polypeptide(L)'
;MSTSIKAVLKPHVRDIGNLAVRRVLPAMAARLVGPFIFFDHMGPATLPAGTGLDVRPHPHIGLATVTYLFEGAIMHRDSLGSEQKIVPGDVNWMTAGRGIVHSERTPEPERMNGSTVHGIQTWVALPLADEDAEPSFEHHPGATLPEVERNGVVLRIIAGQSFGKTAPTRTFSGTLYAAAHFSPGSALALEPEHEERGVYLVDGDLSLDGVPLDIATMAVLIPGETITLASTKGATVMLLGGEKLEGERFIEWNFVASSREKIEQAKLAWTNQEMGKVPGETEWIPLPERKPR
;
A
#
# COMPACT_ATOMS: atom_id res chain seq x y z
N MET A 1 7.24 5.57 26.70
CA MET A 1 6.82 5.81 25.31
C MET A 1 7.27 7.22 24.96
N SER A 2 7.91 7.44 23.81
CA SER A 2 8.16 8.80 23.34
C SER A 2 6.84 9.57 23.30
N THR A 3 6.86 10.86 23.63
CA THR A 3 5.69 11.76 23.61
C THR A 3 5.09 11.95 22.22
N SER A 4 5.72 11.41 21.18
CA SER A 4 5.39 11.63 19.77
C SER A 4 4.77 10.40 19.08
N ILE A 5 4.72 9.23 19.76
CA ILE A 5 4.17 7.97 19.20
C ILE A 5 2.81 7.67 19.85
N LYS A 6 1.76 7.65 19.04
CA LYS A 6 0.38 7.32 19.46
C LYS A 6 0.19 5.83 19.67
N ALA A 7 0.72 5.02 18.74
CA ALA A 7 0.61 3.56 18.79
C ALA A 7 1.73 2.89 17.97
N VAL A 8 2.04 1.64 18.30
CA VAL A 8 2.89 0.78 17.46
C VAL A 8 2.04 -0.41 17.00
N LEU A 9 1.90 -0.56 15.69
CA LEU A 9 1.12 -1.61 15.05
C LEU A 9 2.05 -2.77 14.68
N LYS A 10 1.74 -3.95 15.21
CA LYS A 10 2.42 -5.20 14.87
C LYS A 10 1.64 -5.92 13.78
N PRO A 11 2.32 -6.55 12.81
CA PRO A 11 1.64 -7.21 11.72
C PRO A 11 1.02 -8.53 12.16
N HIS A 12 -0.02 -8.94 11.44
CA HIS A 12 -0.50 -10.31 11.43
C HIS A 12 -0.10 -10.98 10.12
N VAL A 13 0.40 -12.21 10.18
CA VAL A 13 0.70 -12.97 8.97
C VAL A 13 -0.59 -13.46 8.32
N ARG A 14 -0.70 -13.27 7.01
CA ARG A 14 -1.81 -13.74 6.18
C ARG A 14 -1.24 -14.52 5.01
N ASP A 15 -1.86 -15.66 4.73
CA ASP A 15 -1.59 -16.44 3.54
C ASP A 15 -2.47 -15.91 2.39
N ILE A 16 -1.85 -15.57 1.26
CA ILE A 16 -2.54 -15.15 0.02
C ILE A 16 -2.31 -16.14 -1.13
N GLY A 17 -2.01 -17.41 -0.81
CA GLY A 17 -1.76 -18.48 -1.76
C GLY A 17 -0.34 -19.02 -1.60
N ASN A 18 0.55 -18.69 -2.54
CA ASN A 18 1.95 -19.14 -2.49
C ASN A 18 2.86 -18.18 -1.71
N LEU A 19 2.29 -17.16 -1.06
CA LEU A 19 3.04 -16.13 -0.35
C LEU A 19 2.34 -15.79 0.97
N ALA A 20 3.14 -15.70 2.03
CA ALA A 20 2.71 -15.12 3.29
C ALA A 20 3.05 -13.63 3.32
N VAL A 21 2.07 -12.78 3.65
CA VAL A 21 2.23 -11.33 3.78
C VAL A 21 2.04 -10.89 5.22
N ARG A 22 2.69 -9.78 5.59
CA ARG A 22 2.56 -9.14 6.90
C ARG A 22 1.54 -8.00 6.82
N ARG A 23 0.34 -8.22 7.32
CA ARG A 23 -0.75 -7.22 7.35
C ARG A 23 -0.65 -6.32 8.57
N VAL A 24 -0.48 -5.03 8.35
CA VAL A 24 -0.29 -4.01 9.39
C VAL A 24 -1.54 -3.16 9.58
N LEU A 25 -2.24 -2.84 8.48
CA LEU A 25 -3.53 -2.14 8.49
C LEU A 25 -4.62 -3.00 7.82
N PRO A 26 -5.87 -2.95 8.30
CA PRO A 26 -6.31 -2.22 9.50
C PRO A 26 -5.91 -2.92 10.81
N ALA A 27 -5.74 -2.16 11.90
CA ALA A 27 -5.44 -2.67 13.24
C ALA A 27 -6.43 -2.13 14.29
N MET A 28 -6.48 -2.76 15.47
CA MET A 28 -7.35 -2.29 16.57
C MET A 28 -6.98 -0.87 17.04
N ALA A 29 -5.67 -0.57 17.13
CA ALA A 29 -5.18 0.72 17.61
C ALA A 29 -5.27 1.84 16.57
N ALA A 30 -5.35 1.50 15.28
CA ALA A 30 -5.54 2.42 14.18
C ALA A 30 -6.15 1.68 12.98
N ARG A 31 -7.36 2.08 12.57
CA ARG A 31 -8.00 1.57 11.35
C ARG A 31 -7.47 2.24 10.10
N LEU A 32 -7.11 3.51 10.21
CA LEU A 32 -6.51 4.32 9.16
C LEU A 32 -5.29 5.06 9.69
N VAL A 33 -4.42 5.46 8.76
CA VAL A 33 -3.39 6.50 8.95
C VAL A 33 -3.51 7.45 7.78
N GLY A 34 -4.12 8.62 7.98
CA GLY A 34 -4.56 9.47 6.88
C GLY A 34 -5.57 8.72 6.00
N PRO A 35 -5.40 8.68 4.67
CA PRO A 35 -6.30 7.92 3.80
C PRO A 35 -5.95 6.43 3.70
N PHE A 36 -4.85 5.95 4.29
CA PHE A 36 -4.43 4.56 4.19
C PHE A 36 -5.27 3.65 5.09
N ILE A 37 -6.03 2.71 4.50
CA ILE A 37 -6.93 1.78 5.20
C ILE A 37 -6.41 0.33 5.21
N PHE A 38 -5.40 0.04 4.38
CA PHE A 38 -4.80 -1.28 4.23
C PHE A 38 -3.29 -1.14 3.96
N PHE A 39 -2.51 -2.05 4.54
CA PHE A 39 -1.07 -2.09 4.38
C PHE A 39 -0.57 -3.54 4.56
N ASP A 40 -0.13 -4.16 3.48
CA ASP A 40 0.52 -5.46 3.46
C ASP A 40 1.98 -5.31 3.02
N HIS A 41 2.88 -5.94 3.76
CA HIS A 41 4.28 -6.11 3.39
C HIS A 41 4.50 -7.54 2.87
N MET A 42 4.85 -7.64 1.58
CA MET A 42 5.20 -8.86 0.87
C MET A 42 6.71 -9.10 0.97
N GLY A 43 7.11 -10.31 1.38
CA GLY A 43 8.52 -10.69 1.40
C GLY A 43 9.38 -10.00 2.47
N PRO A 44 10.71 -9.98 2.32
CA PRO A 44 11.47 -10.62 1.24
C PRO A 44 11.26 -12.13 1.26
N ALA A 45 10.91 -12.69 0.10
CA ALA A 45 10.70 -14.13 -0.08
C ALA A 45 11.24 -14.58 -1.43
N THR A 46 11.74 -15.81 -1.49
CA THR A 46 12.19 -16.46 -2.73
C THR A 46 11.13 -17.47 -3.17
N LEU A 47 10.72 -17.35 -4.43
CA LEU A 47 9.80 -18.24 -5.11
C LEU A 47 10.62 -19.16 -6.04
N PRO A 48 10.60 -20.49 -5.84
CA PRO A 48 11.27 -21.43 -6.74
C PRO A 48 10.78 -21.32 -8.19
N ALA A 49 11.61 -21.74 -9.13
CA ALA A 49 11.20 -21.89 -10.53
C ALA A 49 9.92 -22.73 -10.67
N GLY A 50 9.01 -22.28 -11.53
CA GLY A 50 7.68 -22.85 -11.74
C GLY A 50 6.62 -22.38 -10.74
N THR A 51 6.99 -21.63 -9.70
CA THR A 51 6.05 -21.06 -8.72
C THR A 51 5.90 -19.55 -8.90
N GLY A 52 4.86 -18.97 -8.32
CA GLY A 52 4.58 -17.55 -8.45
C GLY A 52 3.48 -17.07 -7.52
N LEU A 53 3.40 -15.75 -7.36
CA LEU A 53 2.21 -15.06 -6.91
C LEU A 53 1.14 -15.19 -8.01
N ASP A 54 -0.07 -15.60 -7.65
CA ASP A 54 -1.20 -15.75 -8.57
C ASP A 54 -2.50 -15.28 -7.92
N VAL A 55 -2.62 -13.96 -7.75
CA VAL A 55 -3.85 -13.33 -7.28
C VAL A 55 -4.81 -13.24 -8.46
N ARG A 56 -5.74 -14.21 -8.50
CA ARG A 56 -6.79 -14.32 -9.53
C ARG A 56 -7.70 -13.07 -9.56
N PRO A 57 -8.50 -12.87 -10.63
CA PRO A 57 -9.36 -11.71 -10.77
C PRO A 57 -10.26 -11.47 -9.55
N HIS A 58 -10.18 -10.26 -9.00
CA HIS A 58 -10.97 -9.81 -7.86
C HIS A 58 -11.30 -8.30 -7.99
N PRO A 59 -12.41 -7.86 -7.39
CA PRO A 59 -12.90 -6.50 -7.51
C PRO A 59 -12.40 -5.61 -6.36
N HIS A 60 -12.37 -4.30 -6.62
CA HIS A 60 -12.26 -3.24 -5.62
C HIS A 60 -13.30 -2.15 -5.87
N ILE A 61 -13.73 -1.44 -4.82
CA ILE A 61 -14.53 -0.19 -4.88
C ILE A 61 -14.05 0.81 -3.83
N GLY A 62 -14.28 2.11 -4.07
CA GLY A 62 -14.12 3.20 -3.11
C GLY A 62 -12.69 3.44 -2.59
N LEU A 63 -11.69 2.91 -3.31
CA LEU A 63 -10.28 2.97 -2.94
C LEU A 63 -9.38 3.11 -4.16
N ALA A 64 -8.11 3.42 -3.93
CA ALA A 64 -7.02 3.15 -4.85
C ALA A 64 -6.08 2.10 -4.24
N THR A 65 -5.55 1.19 -5.06
CA THR A 65 -4.46 0.29 -4.66
C THR A 65 -3.13 0.84 -5.13
N VAL A 66 -2.11 0.74 -4.30
CA VAL A 66 -0.74 1.17 -4.64
C VAL A 66 0.22 0.03 -4.39
N THR A 67 0.96 -0.34 -5.42
CA THR A 67 2.00 -1.37 -5.36
C THR A 67 3.37 -0.70 -5.51
N TYR A 68 4.28 -0.99 -4.59
CA TYR A 68 5.68 -0.53 -4.65
C TYR A 68 6.62 -1.69 -4.33
N LEU A 69 7.55 -2.00 -5.24
CA LEU A 69 8.47 -3.14 -5.11
C LEU A 69 9.88 -2.69 -4.74
N PHE A 70 10.50 -3.42 -3.81
CA PHE A 70 11.94 -3.37 -3.53
C PHE A 70 12.70 -4.42 -4.33
N GLU A 71 12.08 -5.58 -4.58
CA GLU A 71 12.65 -6.66 -5.39
C GLU A 71 11.55 -7.44 -6.13
N GLY A 72 11.94 -8.12 -7.21
CA GLY A 72 11.05 -8.96 -8.00
C GLY A 72 10.27 -8.20 -9.06
N ALA A 73 9.23 -8.84 -9.59
CA ALA A 73 8.31 -8.22 -10.53
C ALA A 73 6.91 -8.82 -10.41
N ILE A 74 5.89 -8.01 -10.69
CA ILE A 74 4.48 -8.42 -10.73
C ILE A 74 3.89 -7.96 -12.06
N MET A 75 3.06 -8.80 -12.69
CA MET A 75 2.23 -8.44 -13.81
C MET A 75 0.83 -8.09 -13.30
N HIS A 76 0.42 -6.85 -13.52
CA HIS A 76 -0.94 -6.37 -13.29
C HIS A 76 -1.75 -6.46 -14.57
N ARG A 77 -3.00 -6.95 -14.47
CA ARG A 77 -4.02 -6.83 -15.51
C ARG A 77 -5.35 -6.40 -14.92
N ASP A 78 -6.12 -5.58 -15.63
CA ASP A 78 -7.42 -5.12 -15.14
C ASP A 78 -8.53 -5.11 -16.20
N SER A 79 -9.74 -4.83 -15.73
CA SER A 79 -10.95 -4.74 -16.54
C SER A 79 -11.01 -3.53 -17.48
N LEU A 80 -10.08 -2.58 -17.37
CA LEU A 80 -9.92 -1.48 -18.32
C LEU A 80 -9.04 -1.90 -19.52
N GLY A 81 -8.42 -3.09 -19.44
CA GLY A 81 -7.51 -3.61 -20.44
C GLY A 81 -6.05 -3.20 -20.20
N SER A 82 -5.72 -2.65 -19.03
CA SER A 82 -4.32 -2.42 -18.69
C SER A 82 -3.59 -3.76 -18.55
N GLU A 83 -2.38 -3.84 -19.06
CA GLU A 83 -1.44 -4.94 -18.83
C GLU A 83 -0.07 -4.34 -18.57
N GLN A 84 0.40 -4.41 -17.33
CA GLN A 84 1.60 -3.69 -16.91
C GLN A 84 2.45 -4.53 -15.95
N LYS A 85 3.70 -4.77 -16.34
CA LYS A 85 4.72 -5.31 -15.44
C LYS A 85 5.29 -4.19 -14.58
N ILE A 86 5.20 -4.34 -13.26
CA ILE A 86 5.86 -3.47 -12.28
C ILE A 86 7.17 -4.12 -11.83
N VAL A 87 8.24 -3.33 -11.75
CA VAL A 87 9.58 -3.76 -11.29
C VAL A 87 10.04 -2.86 -10.12
N PRO A 88 11.21 -3.13 -9.49
CA PRO A 88 11.60 -2.42 -8.28
C PRO A 88 11.73 -0.91 -8.49
N GLY A 89 11.14 -0.16 -7.56
CA GLY A 89 11.16 1.30 -7.56
C GLY A 89 10.09 1.97 -8.40
N ASP A 90 9.35 1.22 -9.22
CA ASP A 90 8.18 1.69 -9.94
C ASP A 90 6.95 1.78 -9.01
N VAL A 91 5.91 2.45 -9.51
CA VAL A 91 4.60 2.55 -8.84
C VAL A 91 3.51 2.18 -9.82
N ASN A 92 2.66 1.25 -9.39
CA ASN A 92 1.32 1.09 -9.96
C ASN A 92 0.32 1.74 -9.01
N TRP A 93 -0.49 2.66 -9.54
CA TRP A 93 -1.59 3.30 -8.83
C TRP A 93 -2.89 2.99 -9.57
N MET A 94 -3.72 2.13 -8.99
CA MET A 94 -5.02 1.74 -9.57
C MET A 94 -6.15 2.36 -8.75
N THR A 95 -6.84 3.35 -9.31
CA THR A 95 -8.04 3.93 -8.71
C THR A 95 -9.23 3.04 -9.07
N ALA A 96 -9.86 2.42 -8.06
CA ALA A 96 -11.04 1.58 -8.27
C ALA A 96 -12.31 2.41 -8.42
N GLY A 97 -12.47 3.45 -7.59
CA GLY A 97 -13.68 4.30 -7.60
C GLY A 97 -14.96 3.48 -7.56
N ARG A 98 -15.87 3.68 -8.52
CA ARG A 98 -17.11 2.91 -8.63
C ARG A 98 -16.94 1.41 -8.87
N GLY A 99 -15.77 0.94 -9.29
CA GLY A 99 -15.47 -0.47 -9.47
C GLY A 99 -14.40 -0.76 -10.52
N ILE A 100 -13.45 -1.62 -10.15
CA ILE A 100 -12.48 -2.22 -11.08
C ILE A 100 -12.25 -3.69 -10.68
N VAL A 101 -12.00 -4.55 -11.66
CA VAL A 101 -11.58 -5.95 -11.43
C VAL A 101 -10.16 -6.10 -11.95
N HIS A 102 -9.27 -6.69 -11.15
CA HIS A 102 -7.87 -6.88 -11.55
C HIS A 102 -7.27 -8.20 -11.04
N SER A 103 -6.14 -8.58 -11.62
CA SER A 103 -5.31 -9.70 -11.23
C SER A 103 -3.85 -9.27 -11.12
N GLU A 104 -3.11 -9.95 -10.25
CA GLU A 104 -1.68 -9.72 -10.02
C GLU A 104 -0.95 -11.07 -10.03
N ARG A 105 -0.03 -11.25 -10.98
CA ARG A 105 0.65 -12.53 -11.20
C ARG A 105 2.15 -12.38 -11.34
N THR A 106 2.94 -13.37 -10.96
CA THR A 106 4.36 -13.42 -11.33
C THR A 106 4.47 -13.55 -12.86
N PRO A 107 5.21 -12.65 -13.55
CA PRO A 107 5.37 -12.72 -14.99
C PRO A 107 6.14 -13.99 -15.42
N GLU A 108 5.91 -14.44 -16.65
CA GLU A 108 6.43 -15.73 -17.14
C GLU A 108 7.96 -15.88 -17.03
N PRO A 109 8.79 -14.88 -17.41
CA PRO A 109 10.24 -15.00 -17.26
C PRO A 109 10.69 -15.20 -15.81
N GLU A 110 10.09 -14.48 -14.87
CA GLU A 110 10.35 -14.62 -13.43
C GLU A 110 9.88 -15.98 -12.91
N ARG A 111 8.72 -16.46 -13.38
CA ARG A 111 8.21 -17.79 -13.01
C ARG A 111 9.13 -18.91 -13.47
N MET A 112 9.57 -18.88 -14.73
CA MET A 112 10.42 -19.93 -15.28
C MET A 112 11.78 -20.04 -14.58
N ASN A 113 12.35 -18.91 -14.16
CA ASN A 113 13.70 -18.87 -13.58
C ASN A 113 13.71 -18.90 -12.05
N GLY A 114 12.56 -18.75 -11.41
CA GLY A 114 12.45 -18.42 -9.99
C GLY A 114 12.67 -16.92 -9.78
N SER A 115 12.08 -16.38 -8.71
CA SER A 115 12.09 -14.95 -8.45
C SER A 115 12.14 -14.62 -6.97
N THR A 116 12.51 -13.39 -6.64
CA THR A 116 12.20 -12.82 -5.33
C THR A 116 10.92 -12.01 -5.42
N VAL A 117 10.28 -11.79 -4.27
CA VAL A 117 9.22 -10.80 -4.10
C VAL A 117 9.50 -10.06 -2.80
N HIS A 118 9.62 -8.74 -2.89
CA HIS A 118 9.74 -7.86 -1.74
C HIS A 118 9.09 -6.53 -2.07
N GLY A 119 8.05 -6.14 -1.36
CA GLY A 119 7.31 -4.93 -1.69
C GLY A 119 6.16 -4.65 -0.73
N ILE A 120 5.49 -3.53 -0.96
CA ILE A 120 4.37 -3.05 -0.17
C ILE A 120 3.14 -2.93 -1.07
N GLN A 121 2.02 -3.46 -0.60
CA GLN A 121 0.68 -3.23 -1.15
C GLN A 121 -0.09 -2.37 -0.16
N THR A 122 -0.59 -1.21 -0.59
CA THR A 122 -1.46 -0.37 0.23
C THR A 122 -2.78 -0.07 -0.45
N TRP A 123 -3.83 0.14 0.35
CA TRP A 123 -5.06 0.74 -0.15
C TRP A 123 -5.28 2.11 0.48
N VAL A 124 -5.59 3.07 -0.39
CA VAL A 124 -5.91 4.46 -0.06
C VAL A 124 -7.40 4.62 -0.26
N ALA A 125 -8.16 4.79 0.82
CA ALA A 125 -9.60 5.01 0.74
C ALA A 125 -9.89 6.37 0.09
N LEU A 126 -10.86 6.43 -0.81
CA LEU A 126 -11.22 7.67 -1.49
C LEU A 126 -12.06 8.57 -0.56
N PRO A 127 -11.92 9.91 -0.67
CA PRO A 127 -12.84 10.87 -0.08
C PRO A 127 -14.28 10.63 -0.53
N LEU A 128 -15.24 11.13 0.25
CA LEU A 128 -16.66 10.90 -0.03
C LEU A 128 -17.08 11.44 -1.41
N ALA A 129 -16.51 12.58 -1.81
CA ALA A 129 -16.79 13.21 -3.09
C ALA A 129 -16.30 12.39 -4.30
N ASP A 130 -15.30 11.54 -4.10
CA ASP A 130 -14.61 10.78 -5.16
C ASP A 130 -14.81 9.27 -5.03
N GLU A 131 -15.61 8.81 -4.07
CA GLU A 131 -15.83 7.40 -3.79
C GLU A 131 -16.33 6.62 -5.02
N ASP A 132 -17.15 7.27 -5.86
CA ASP A 132 -17.71 6.71 -7.08
C ASP A 132 -17.00 7.24 -8.35
N ALA A 133 -15.77 7.73 -8.23
CA ALA A 133 -14.98 8.18 -9.37
C ALA A 133 -14.84 7.09 -10.44
N GLU A 134 -14.57 7.50 -11.68
CA GLU A 134 -14.26 6.56 -12.75
C GLU A 134 -12.99 5.77 -12.42
N PRO A 135 -12.96 4.45 -12.65
CA PRO A 135 -11.76 3.65 -12.45
C PRO A 135 -10.63 4.09 -13.39
N SER A 136 -9.40 4.07 -12.90
CA SER A 136 -8.21 4.40 -13.69
C SER A 136 -6.99 3.59 -13.25
N PHE A 137 -6.01 3.50 -14.13
CA PHE A 137 -4.72 2.90 -13.84
C PHE A 137 -3.60 3.83 -14.30
N GLU A 138 -2.63 4.07 -13.42
CA GLU A 138 -1.43 4.87 -13.66
C GLU A 138 -0.21 4.02 -13.32
N HIS A 139 0.77 4.00 -14.23
CA HIS A 139 2.07 3.40 -14.00
C HIS A 139 3.16 4.45 -14.12
N HIS A 140 4.01 4.52 -13.11
CA HIS A 140 5.13 5.44 -13.07
C HIS A 140 6.43 4.65 -12.88
N PRO A 141 7.30 4.63 -13.89
CA PRO A 141 8.64 4.11 -13.71
C PRO A 141 9.37 4.85 -12.61
N GLY A 142 10.22 4.17 -11.84
CA GLY A 142 10.94 4.79 -10.72
C GLY A 142 11.71 6.05 -11.10
N ALA A 143 12.24 6.11 -12.34
CA ALA A 143 12.95 7.27 -12.89
C ALA A 143 12.07 8.53 -13.06
N THR A 144 10.74 8.40 -13.04
CA THR A 144 9.79 9.51 -13.13
C THR A 144 9.34 10.04 -11.76
N LEU A 145 9.67 9.32 -10.68
CA LEU A 145 9.33 9.74 -9.33
C LEU A 145 10.37 10.74 -8.80
N PRO A 146 9.95 11.79 -8.10
CA PRO A 146 10.88 12.76 -7.56
C PRO A 146 11.62 12.17 -6.35
N GLU A 147 12.91 12.47 -6.28
CA GLU A 147 13.76 12.14 -5.15
C GLU A 147 14.24 13.39 -4.42
N VAL A 148 14.45 13.24 -3.11
CA VAL A 148 15.00 14.25 -2.22
C VAL A 148 16.05 13.60 -1.34
N GLU A 149 17.23 14.21 -1.24
CA GLU A 149 18.23 13.83 -0.25
C GLU A 149 18.24 14.82 0.92
N ARG A 150 18.26 14.31 2.15
CA ARG A 150 18.37 15.07 3.39
C ARG A 150 19.26 14.32 4.36
N ASN A 151 20.40 14.90 4.75
CA ASN A 151 21.24 14.38 5.85
C ASN A 151 21.59 12.88 5.74
N GLY A 152 21.90 12.39 4.53
CA GLY A 152 22.22 10.98 4.29
C GLY A 152 20.99 10.05 4.16
N VAL A 153 19.79 10.61 4.05
CA VAL A 153 18.54 9.90 3.78
C VAL A 153 18.05 10.27 2.38
N VAL A 154 17.88 9.27 1.52
CA VAL A 154 17.29 9.42 0.19
C VAL A 154 15.82 9.06 0.28
N LEU A 155 14.95 10.00 -0.08
CA LEU A 155 13.51 9.83 -0.11
C LEU A 155 13.01 9.84 -1.54
N ARG A 156 12.25 8.82 -1.92
CA ARG A 156 11.49 8.76 -3.16
C ARG A 156 10.03 9.01 -2.85
N ILE A 157 9.44 10.05 -3.44
CA ILE A 157 8.03 10.37 -3.20
C ILE A 157 7.18 9.54 -4.15
N ILE A 158 6.46 8.59 -3.58
CA ILE A 158 5.64 7.61 -4.28
C ILE A 158 4.31 8.23 -4.69
N ALA A 159 3.67 8.95 -3.77
CA ALA A 159 2.40 9.61 -4.01
C ALA A 159 2.22 10.89 -3.19
N GLY A 160 1.41 11.79 -3.73
CA GLY A 160 1.06 13.07 -3.11
C GLY A 160 2.21 14.06 -3.08
N GLN A 161 2.29 14.86 -2.02
CA GLN A 161 3.26 15.95 -1.88
C GLN A 161 3.94 15.86 -0.52
N SER A 162 5.27 15.83 -0.50
CA SER A 162 6.03 15.88 0.76
C SER A 162 7.46 16.33 0.49
N PHE A 163 8.13 16.88 1.51
CA PHE A 163 9.52 17.33 1.41
C PHE A 163 9.77 18.33 0.26
N GLY A 164 8.75 19.12 -0.08
CA GLY A 164 8.78 20.10 -1.18
C GLY A 164 8.75 19.50 -2.59
N LYS A 165 8.38 18.22 -2.74
CA LYS A 165 8.22 17.54 -4.03
C LYS A 165 6.81 16.98 -4.17
N THR A 166 6.38 16.85 -5.42
CA THR A 166 5.07 16.31 -5.79
C THR A 166 5.26 15.13 -6.74
N ALA A 167 4.71 13.97 -6.38
CA ALA A 167 4.69 12.79 -7.22
C ALA A 167 3.70 12.96 -8.39
N PRO A 168 3.91 12.27 -9.52
CA PRO A 168 3.04 12.38 -10.69
C PRO A 168 1.69 11.66 -10.53
N THR A 169 1.57 10.75 -9.57
CA THR A 169 0.34 9.99 -9.29
C THR A 169 -0.81 10.91 -8.90
N ARG A 170 -2.01 10.68 -9.43
CA ARG A 170 -3.21 11.38 -8.99
C ARG A 170 -3.68 10.92 -7.61
N THR A 171 -3.62 11.81 -6.61
CA THR A 171 -4.24 11.60 -5.28
C THR A 171 -5.53 12.41 -5.14
N PHE A 172 -6.43 11.94 -4.26
CA PHE A 172 -7.74 12.57 -4.04
C PHE A 172 -7.83 13.35 -2.72
N SER A 173 -6.82 13.22 -1.85
CA SER A 173 -6.67 14.01 -0.62
C SER A 173 -5.18 14.29 -0.37
N GLY A 174 -4.89 15.16 0.60
CA GLY A 174 -3.51 15.39 1.06
C GLY A 174 -2.84 14.06 1.44
N THR A 175 -1.75 13.69 0.77
CA THR A 175 -1.14 12.37 0.89
C THR A 175 0.37 12.49 1.06
N LEU A 176 0.88 11.86 2.11
CA LEU A 176 2.29 11.53 2.29
C LEU A 176 2.46 10.06 1.93
N TYR A 177 3.24 9.76 0.89
CA TYR A 177 3.72 8.40 0.66
C TYR A 177 5.11 8.42 0.08
N ALA A 178 6.09 7.91 0.83
CA ALA A 178 7.48 7.91 0.42
C ALA A 178 8.23 6.66 0.91
N ALA A 179 9.13 6.16 0.08
CA ALA A 179 10.17 5.22 0.50
C ALA A 179 11.41 6.02 0.88
N ALA A 180 11.96 5.77 2.06
CA ALA A 180 13.15 6.42 2.58
C ALA A 180 14.25 5.37 2.82
N HIS A 181 15.43 5.64 2.27
CA HIS A 181 16.63 4.86 2.48
C HIS A 181 17.62 5.66 3.32
N PHE A 182 17.90 5.16 4.52
CA PHE A 182 18.82 5.77 5.49
C PHE A 182 20.20 5.16 5.28
N SER A 183 21.21 6.00 5.08
CA SER A 183 22.61 5.60 5.20
C SER A 183 22.96 5.33 6.68
N PRO A 184 24.00 4.55 7.00
CA PRO A 184 24.47 4.38 8.37
C PRO A 184 24.77 5.72 9.06
N GLY A 185 24.24 5.92 10.27
CA GLY A 185 24.42 7.14 11.05
C GLY A 185 23.60 8.35 10.59
N SER A 186 22.68 8.18 9.64
CA SER A 186 21.83 9.26 9.14
C SER A 186 20.59 9.49 10.01
N ALA A 187 20.03 10.69 9.90
CA ALA A 187 18.81 11.07 10.58
C ALA A 187 17.96 12.04 9.75
N LEU A 188 16.64 11.96 9.94
CA LEU A 188 15.64 12.77 9.26
C LEU A 188 14.65 13.33 10.28
N ALA A 189 14.45 14.65 10.27
CA ALA A 189 13.31 15.26 10.94
C ALA A 189 12.07 15.10 10.04
N LEU A 190 11.05 14.41 10.54
CA LEU A 190 9.75 14.29 9.89
C LEU A 190 8.81 15.36 10.44
N GLU A 191 8.68 16.44 9.69
CA GLU A 191 7.83 17.59 10.04
C GLU A 191 6.33 17.23 9.98
N PRO A 192 5.46 17.97 10.69
CA PRO A 192 4.02 17.77 10.68
C PRO A 192 3.36 18.39 9.44
N GLU A 193 3.90 18.11 8.24
CA GLU A 193 3.33 18.55 6.95
C GLU A 193 1.93 17.94 6.70
N HIS A 194 1.61 16.83 7.37
CA HIS A 194 0.34 16.11 7.25
C HIS A 194 -0.22 15.79 8.64
N GLU A 195 -1.55 15.80 8.76
CA GLU A 195 -2.26 15.62 10.03
C GLU A 195 -1.96 14.25 10.65
N GLU A 196 -2.19 13.17 9.90
CA GLU A 196 -1.92 11.81 10.34
C GLU A 196 -0.69 11.27 9.61
N ARG A 197 0.24 10.69 10.36
CA ARG A 197 1.52 10.17 9.85
C ARG A 197 1.86 8.83 10.49
N GLY A 198 2.47 7.97 9.69
CA GLY A 198 2.95 6.66 10.07
C GLY A 198 4.35 6.42 9.51
N VAL A 199 5.13 5.65 10.27
CA VAL A 199 6.50 5.26 9.93
C VAL A 199 6.60 3.75 10.04
N TYR A 200 6.92 3.08 8.94
CA TYR A 200 7.03 1.63 8.90
C TYR A 200 8.47 1.21 8.58
N LEU A 201 9.07 0.41 9.46
CA LEU A 201 10.42 -0.13 9.24
C LEU A 201 10.35 -1.39 8.37
N VAL A 202 10.87 -1.31 7.16
CA VAL A 202 10.94 -2.46 6.22
C VAL A 202 12.12 -3.35 6.56
N ASP A 203 13.31 -2.76 6.69
CA ASP A 203 14.57 -3.45 6.94
C ASP A 203 15.59 -2.53 7.64
N GLY A 204 16.59 -3.11 8.31
CA GLY A 204 17.64 -2.39 9.03
C GLY A 204 17.26 -2.00 10.46
N ASP A 205 17.79 -0.88 10.96
CA ASP A 205 17.47 -0.34 12.29
C ASP A 205 16.96 1.10 12.22
N LEU A 206 15.91 1.39 12.98
CA LEU A 206 15.37 2.74 13.08
C LEU A 206 14.98 3.04 14.52
N SER A 207 15.19 4.28 14.93
CA SER A 207 14.67 4.85 16.16
C SER A 207 13.87 6.12 15.87
N LEU A 208 12.86 6.36 16.70
CA LEU A 208 11.99 7.53 16.67
C LEU A 208 12.18 8.27 18.00
N ASP A 209 12.80 9.45 17.95
CA ASP A 209 13.27 10.19 19.13
C ASP A 209 14.07 9.30 20.11
N GLY A 210 14.96 8.46 19.56
CA GLY A 210 15.79 7.53 20.33
C GLY A 210 15.07 6.26 20.81
N VAL A 211 13.76 6.11 20.56
CA VAL A 211 13.03 4.86 20.86
C VAL A 211 13.13 3.90 19.67
N PRO A 212 13.70 2.69 19.82
CA PRO A 212 13.80 1.74 18.73
C PRO A 212 12.42 1.31 18.19
N LEU A 213 12.34 1.13 16.86
CA LEU A 213 11.21 0.53 16.18
C LEU A 213 11.60 -0.87 15.70
N ASP A 214 10.77 -1.87 16.02
CA ASP A 214 11.00 -3.24 15.55
C ASP A 214 10.78 -3.34 14.03
N ILE A 215 11.58 -4.16 13.35
CA ILE A 215 11.39 -4.47 11.93
C ILE A 215 9.96 -4.98 11.69
N ALA A 216 9.41 -4.58 10.54
CA ALA A 216 8.07 -4.91 10.09
C ALA A 216 6.96 -4.40 11.01
N THR A 217 7.19 -3.36 11.81
CA THR A 217 6.17 -2.66 12.60
C THR A 217 5.97 -1.22 12.13
N MET A 218 4.78 -0.68 12.39
CA MET A 218 4.42 0.71 12.07
C MET A 218 4.25 1.52 13.35
N ALA A 219 4.99 2.62 13.49
CA ALA A 219 4.67 3.66 14.46
C ALA A 219 3.64 4.62 13.87
N VAL A 220 2.49 4.78 14.54
CA VAL A 220 1.52 5.84 14.26
C VAL A 220 1.87 7.03 15.14
N LEU A 221 2.06 8.19 14.52
CA LEU A 221 2.54 9.38 15.19
C LEU A 221 1.40 10.19 15.80
N ILE A 222 1.73 11.00 16.80
CA ILE A 222 0.83 12.02 17.32
C ILE A 222 0.80 13.19 16.30
N PRO A 223 -0.39 13.71 15.93
CA PRO A 223 -0.50 14.86 15.03
C PRO A 223 0.23 16.10 15.55
N GLY A 224 0.75 16.92 14.64
CA GLY A 224 1.31 18.23 14.96
C GLY A 224 2.76 18.25 15.50
N GLU A 225 3.33 17.09 15.87
CA GLU A 225 4.69 17.01 16.41
C GLU A 225 5.73 16.67 15.35
N THR A 226 6.90 17.33 15.38
CA THR A 226 8.07 16.89 14.60
C THR A 226 8.71 15.69 15.30
N ILE A 227 9.10 14.67 14.54
CA ILE A 227 9.79 13.49 15.09
C ILE A 227 11.12 13.26 14.39
N THR A 228 12.16 12.90 15.15
CA THR A 228 13.46 12.55 14.57
C THR A 228 13.54 11.05 14.33
N LEU A 229 13.69 10.67 13.07
CA LEU A 229 13.99 9.32 12.62
C LEU A 229 15.50 9.17 12.51
N ALA A 230 16.10 8.15 13.14
CA ALA A 230 17.54 7.95 13.08
C ALA A 230 17.89 6.47 12.95
N SER A 231 18.92 6.18 12.15
CA SER A 231 19.42 4.82 11.90
C SER A 231 20.93 4.75 12.13
N THR A 232 21.39 3.71 12.81
CA THR A 232 22.82 3.53 13.10
C THR A 232 23.53 2.70 12.03
N LYS A 233 22.86 1.70 11.45
CA LYS A 233 23.43 0.77 10.46
C LYS A 233 22.84 0.96 9.06
N GLY A 234 21.87 1.85 8.92
CA GLY A 234 21.09 2.06 7.71
C GLY A 234 19.75 1.33 7.78
N ALA A 235 18.77 1.83 7.03
CA ALA A 235 17.41 1.31 7.05
C ALA A 235 16.64 1.60 5.77
N THR A 236 15.66 0.74 5.49
CA THR A 236 14.61 0.99 4.50
C THR A 236 13.30 1.23 5.25
N VAL A 237 12.67 2.36 4.99
CA VAL A 237 11.52 2.86 5.76
C VAL A 237 10.44 3.33 4.80
N MET A 238 9.18 3.03 5.10
CA MET A 238 8.04 3.67 4.44
C MET A 238 7.48 4.75 5.34
N LEU A 239 7.30 5.94 4.77
CA LEU A 239 6.56 7.04 5.36
C LEU A 239 5.20 7.09 4.68
N LEU A 240 4.14 7.10 5.47
CA LEU A 240 2.77 7.16 4.97
C LEU A 240 1.92 8.08 5.83
N GLY A 241 0.86 8.63 5.26
CA GLY A 241 -0.06 9.48 6.00
C GLY A 241 -0.79 10.44 5.09
N GLY A 242 -1.42 11.44 5.69
CA GLY A 242 -2.18 12.39 4.92
C GLY A 242 -3.21 13.13 5.75
N GLU A 243 -4.12 13.74 5.01
CA GLU A 243 -5.34 14.31 5.51
C GLU A 243 -6.22 13.21 6.13
N LYS A 244 -6.83 13.53 7.27
CA LYS A 244 -7.80 12.64 7.89
C LYS A 244 -9.07 12.59 7.05
N LEU A 245 -9.47 11.38 6.63
CA LEU A 245 -10.69 11.22 5.85
C LEU A 245 -11.95 11.62 6.64
N GLU A 246 -12.85 12.33 5.97
CA GLU A 246 -14.17 12.65 6.49
C GLU A 246 -15.08 11.41 6.52
N GLY A 247 -15.78 11.25 7.64
CA GLY A 247 -16.76 10.19 7.85
C GLY A 247 -16.14 8.81 8.10
N GLU A 248 -17.00 7.82 8.32
CA GLU A 248 -16.57 6.43 8.50
C GLU A 248 -16.21 5.80 7.13
N ARG A 249 -15.27 4.86 7.14
CA ARG A 249 -15.02 3.93 6.03
C ARG A 249 -15.18 2.51 6.53
N PHE A 250 -16.15 1.81 5.97
CA PHE A 250 -16.35 0.39 6.15
C PHE A 250 -15.42 -0.35 5.19
N ILE A 251 -14.78 -1.40 5.70
CA ILE A 251 -13.98 -2.33 4.91
C ILE A 251 -14.53 -3.73 5.11
N GLU A 252 -14.95 -4.36 4.03
CA GLU A 252 -15.38 -5.77 4.01
C GLU A 252 -14.79 -6.44 2.77
N TRP A 253 -13.96 -7.47 3.00
CA TRP A 253 -13.19 -8.12 1.94
C TRP A 253 -12.34 -7.11 1.15
N ASN A 254 -12.67 -6.88 -0.13
CA ASN A 254 -11.95 -5.97 -1.03
C ASN A 254 -12.71 -4.66 -1.28
N PHE A 255 -13.81 -4.43 -0.55
CA PHE A 255 -14.68 -3.28 -0.71
C PHE A 255 -14.48 -2.30 0.42
N VAL A 256 -14.24 -1.04 0.04
CA VAL A 256 -14.21 0.10 0.96
C VAL A 256 -15.31 1.05 0.57
N ALA A 257 -16.13 1.46 1.52
CA ALA A 257 -17.19 2.43 1.26
C ALA A 257 -17.60 3.22 2.52
N SER A 258 -18.25 4.35 2.29
CA SER A 258 -18.85 5.25 3.27
C SER A 258 -20.14 4.69 3.88
N SER A 259 -20.75 3.68 3.26
CA SER A 259 -21.93 3.00 3.76
C SER A 259 -21.88 1.48 3.57
N ARG A 260 -22.54 0.75 4.46
CA ARG A 260 -22.69 -0.71 4.36
C ARG A 260 -23.57 -1.13 3.19
N GLU A 261 -24.55 -0.30 2.82
CA GLU A 261 -25.45 -0.55 1.70
C GLU A 261 -24.67 -0.68 0.38
N LYS A 262 -23.70 0.22 0.15
CA LYS A 262 -22.80 0.17 -1.02
C LYS A 262 -21.97 -1.11 -1.06
N ILE A 263 -21.47 -1.56 0.09
CA ILE A 263 -20.73 -2.83 0.19
C ILE A 263 -21.62 -4.02 -0.19
N GLU A 264 -22.85 -4.08 0.31
CA GLU A 264 -23.78 -5.17 -0.03
C GLU A 264 -24.17 -5.15 -1.51
N GLN A 265 -24.34 -3.96 -2.11
CA GLN A 265 -24.55 -3.82 -3.56
C GLN A 265 -23.34 -4.32 -4.36
N ALA A 266 -22.12 -3.97 -3.98
CA ALA A 266 -20.90 -4.44 -4.64
C ALA A 266 -20.71 -5.96 -4.52
N LYS A 267 -21.06 -6.54 -3.37
CA LYS A 267 -21.07 -7.99 -3.16
C LYS A 267 -22.06 -8.70 -4.08
N LEU A 268 -23.26 -8.15 -4.24
CA LEU A 268 -24.25 -8.71 -5.17
C LEU A 268 -23.76 -8.61 -6.62
N ALA A 269 -23.27 -7.44 -7.03
CA ALA A 269 -22.72 -7.23 -8.37
C ALA A 269 -21.55 -8.18 -8.67
N TRP A 270 -20.64 -8.40 -7.71
CA TRP A 270 -19.54 -9.35 -7.88
C TRP A 270 -20.04 -10.80 -7.98
N THR A 271 -21.00 -11.18 -7.15
CA THR A 271 -21.61 -12.53 -7.19
C THR A 271 -22.28 -12.78 -8.53
N ASN A 272 -22.94 -11.77 -9.09
CA ASN A 272 -23.60 -11.82 -10.40
C ASN A 272 -22.64 -11.61 -11.59
N GLN A 273 -21.34 -11.35 -11.32
CA GLN A 273 -20.31 -11.09 -12.34
C GLN A 273 -20.60 -9.84 -13.22
N GLU A 274 -21.13 -8.79 -12.60
CA GLU A 274 -21.57 -7.53 -13.24
C GLU A 274 -20.52 -6.40 -13.17
N MET A 275 -19.38 -6.62 -12.50
CA MET A 275 -18.35 -5.59 -12.28
C MET A 275 -17.30 -5.50 -13.41
N GLY A 276 -17.52 -6.19 -14.52
CA GLY A 276 -16.53 -6.33 -15.60
C GLY A 276 -15.60 -7.53 -15.42
N LYS A 277 -14.71 -7.75 -16.40
CA LYS A 277 -13.79 -8.89 -16.45
C LYS A 277 -12.43 -8.43 -16.93
N VAL A 278 -11.38 -9.07 -16.43
CA VAL A 278 -10.02 -8.90 -16.95
C VAL A 278 -9.93 -9.61 -18.32
N PRO A 279 -9.58 -8.92 -19.41
CA PRO A 279 -9.45 -9.54 -20.72
C PRO A 279 -8.50 -10.75 -20.71
N GLY A 280 -8.96 -11.87 -21.25
CA GLY A 280 -8.16 -13.11 -21.32
C GLY A 280 -8.17 -13.97 -20.05
N GLU A 281 -8.75 -13.52 -18.94
CA GLU A 281 -8.88 -14.33 -17.73
C GLU A 281 -10.30 -14.90 -17.56
N THR A 282 -10.36 -16.18 -17.19
CA THR A 282 -11.62 -16.91 -16.97
C THR A 282 -11.88 -17.27 -15.51
N GLU A 283 -10.86 -17.12 -14.66
CA GLU A 283 -10.94 -17.40 -13.22
C GLU A 283 -11.44 -16.17 -12.45
N TRP A 284 -11.90 -16.37 -11.23
CA TRP A 284 -12.16 -15.28 -10.27
C TRP A 284 -12.09 -15.77 -8.82
N ILE A 285 -11.90 -14.85 -7.89
CA ILE A 285 -11.97 -15.12 -6.44
C ILE A 285 -13.43 -14.93 -5.99
N PRO A 286 -14.14 -16.00 -5.56
CA PRO A 286 -15.50 -15.84 -5.04
C PRO A 286 -15.50 -15.04 -3.74
N LEU A 287 -16.64 -14.46 -3.39
CA LEU A 287 -16.81 -13.88 -2.05
C LEU A 287 -16.51 -14.95 -0.98
N PRO A 288 -15.80 -14.60 0.11
CA PRO A 288 -15.63 -15.50 1.23
C PRO A 288 -16.99 -15.95 1.78
N GLU A 289 -17.13 -17.24 2.09
CA GLU A 289 -18.32 -17.73 2.77
C GLU A 289 -18.48 -17.04 4.13
N ARG A 290 -19.71 -16.60 4.44
CA ARG A 290 -20.03 -16.12 5.79
C ARG A 290 -19.86 -17.30 6.74
N LYS A 291 -18.80 -17.30 7.54
CA LYS A 291 -18.71 -18.24 8.68
C LYS A 291 -19.94 -17.99 9.58
N PRO A 292 -20.73 -19.02 9.92
CA PRO A 292 -21.82 -18.84 10.86
C PRO A 292 -21.25 -18.28 12.18
N ARG A 293 -21.91 -17.24 12.69
CA ARG A 293 -21.56 -16.62 13.98
C ARG A 293 -21.92 -17.54 15.14
#